data_AF-A0A327Q9C8-F1
#
_entry.id   AF-A0A327Q9C8-F1
#
_cell.length_a   1.000
_cell.length_b   1.000
_cell.length_c   1.000
_cell.angle_alpha   90.00
_cell.angle_beta   90.00
_cell.angle_gamma   90.00
#
_symmetry.space_group_name_H-M   'P 1'
#
loop_
_entity.id
_entity.type
_entity.pdbx_description
1 polymer ?
#
loop_
_entity_poly.entity_id
_entity_poly.type
_entity_poly.pdbx_seq_one_letter_code
_entity_poly.pdbx_strand_id
1 'polypeptide(L)'
;MGYPFTPHCDLQEKPYYFFVTDKGLSYVVEFYRSMNHFDDDVLYNEGKTFEVNFRRLDSEYNSKSHYDPFIAITLRNIILFHIQQHDELNIYTFLCDSVDLLDKVRSKYFRRMAKSKGLDWKFISFEILPPNPNGSASYLGVVIHQEHPNFFYFLMAFHYHATLMVAHEKTA
;
A
#
# COMPACT_ATOMS: atom_id res chain seq x y z
N MET A 1 -14.72 -0.51 14.43
CA MET A 1 -15.37 -0.14 13.16
C MET A 1 -14.53 0.96 12.53
N GLY A 2 -14.26 0.94 11.22
CA GLY A 2 -13.53 2.01 10.53
C GLY A 2 -14.43 3.19 10.19
N TYR A 3 -13.88 4.22 9.55
CA TYR A 3 -14.66 5.31 8.97
C TYR A 3 -15.44 4.82 7.75
N PRO A 4 -16.62 5.41 7.48
CA PRO A 4 -17.32 5.17 6.23
C PRO A 4 -16.50 5.73 5.06
N PHE A 5 -16.51 5.01 3.95
CA PHE A 5 -15.83 5.40 2.72
C PHE A 5 -16.78 5.29 1.53
N THR A 6 -16.53 6.09 0.50
CA THR A 6 -17.32 6.11 -0.73
C THR A 6 -16.46 5.63 -1.90
N PRO A 7 -16.90 4.59 -2.65
CA PRO A 7 -16.22 4.15 -3.86
C PRO A 7 -16.49 5.13 -5.01
N HIS A 8 -15.46 5.40 -5.79
CA HIS A 8 -15.51 6.22 -6.98
C HIS A 8 -14.65 5.60 -8.08
N CYS A 9 -14.90 6.03 -9.32
CA CYS A 9 -14.10 5.67 -10.48
C CYS A 9 -13.89 6.96 -11.29
N ASP A 10 -12.66 7.26 -11.68
CA ASP A 10 -12.39 8.43 -12.53
C ASP A 10 -12.67 8.11 -14.01
N LEU A 11 -12.56 9.13 -14.87
CA LEU A 11 -12.77 9.01 -16.32
C LEU A 11 -11.75 8.09 -17.02
N GLN A 12 -10.68 7.67 -16.33
CA GLN A 12 -9.65 6.76 -16.82
C GLN A 12 -9.78 5.35 -16.21
N GLU A 13 -10.94 5.04 -15.63
CA GLU A 13 -11.23 3.77 -14.96
C GLU A 13 -10.31 3.45 -13.77
N LYS A 14 -9.78 4.48 -13.10
CA LYS A 14 -8.99 4.29 -11.87
C LYS A 14 -9.93 4.26 -10.67
N PRO A 15 -10.10 3.10 -10.01
CA PRO A 15 -10.89 3.02 -8.81
C PRO A 15 -10.20 3.77 -7.67
N TYR A 16 -10.96 4.63 -7.00
CA TYR A 16 -10.49 5.32 -5.82
C TYR A 16 -11.57 5.39 -4.74
N TYR A 17 -11.15 5.55 -3.49
CA TYR A 17 -12.03 5.53 -2.33
C TYR A 17 -11.75 6.75 -1.47
N PHE A 18 -12.80 7.46 -1.11
CA PHE A 18 -12.72 8.67 -0.29
C PHE A 18 -13.31 8.43 1.10
N PHE A 19 -12.65 8.92 2.14
CA PHE A 19 -13.22 8.96 3.49
C PHE A 19 -12.76 10.19 4.27
N VAL A 20 -13.58 10.58 5.24
CA VAL A 20 -13.32 11.70 6.15
C VAL A 20 -13.32 11.18 7.58
N THR A 21 -12.34 11.62 8.38
CA THR A 21 -12.28 11.27 9.80
C THR A 21 -13.24 12.12 10.63
N ASP A 22 -13.47 11.74 11.89
CA ASP A 22 -14.19 12.53 12.89
C ASP A 22 -13.56 13.91 13.15
N LYS A 23 -12.28 14.07 12.82
CA LYS A 23 -11.54 15.34 12.89
C LYS A 23 -11.63 16.18 11.63
N GLY A 24 -12.43 15.77 10.64
CA GLY A 24 -12.58 16.46 9.37
C GLY A 24 -11.39 16.30 8.42
N LEU A 25 -10.50 15.33 8.66
CA LEU A 25 -9.38 15.06 7.75
C LEU A 25 -9.85 14.19 6.59
N SER A 26 -9.54 14.62 5.37
CA SER A 26 -9.94 14.00 4.12
C SER A 26 -8.82 13.15 3.53
N TYR A 27 -9.19 11.94 3.11
CA TYR A 27 -8.25 10.97 2.56
C TYR A 27 -8.77 10.34 1.28
N VAL A 28 -7.85 10.00 0.38
CA VAL A 28 -8.10 9.25 -0.83
C VAL A 28 -7.19 8.03 -0.90
N VAL A 29 -7.74 6.88 -1.29
CA VAL A 29 -7.03 5.65 -1.63
C VAL A 29 -7.22 5.39 -3.11
N GLU A 30 -6.15 5.33 -3.90
CA GLU A 30 -6.17 5.19 -5.35
C GLU A 30 -5.53 3.86 -5.75
N PHE A 31 -6.12 3.16 -6.72
CA PHE A 31 -5.64 1.88 -7.23
C PHE A 31 -5.26 2.05 -8.70
N TYR A 32 -3.97 2.06 -8.99
CA TYR A 32 -3.45 2.24 -10.33
C TYR A 32 -3.11 0.89 -10.97
N ARG A 33 -3.66 0.61 -12.15
CA ARG A 33 -3.19 -0.50 -13.02
C ARG A 33 -1.89 -0.13 -13.73
N SER A 34 -0.88 0.20 -12.95
CA SER A 34 0.46 0.52 -13.42
C SER A 34 1.41 0.31 -12.25
N MET A 35 2.60 -0.20 -12.53
CA MET A 35 3.69 -0.20 -11.57
C MET A 35 4.77 0.72 -12.09
N ASN A 36 4.75 1.97 -11.62
CA ASN A 36 5.76 2.96 -12.03
C ASN A 36 7.13 2.68 -11.40
N HIS A 37 7.18 1.78 -10.42
CA HIS A 37 8.35 1.52 -9.59
C HIS A 37 9.01 0.16 -9.84
N PHE A 38 8.47 -0.68 -10.74
CA PHE A 38 8.96 -2.04 -10.96
C PHE A 38 9.15 -2.33 -12.45
N ASP A 39 10.41 -2.56 -12.86
CA ASP A 39 10.81 -2.85 -14.26
C ASP A 39 10.79 -4.36 -14.62
N ASP A 40 10.35 -5.23 -13.72
CA ASP A 40 10.39 -6.69 -13.92
C ASP A 40 9.07 -7.22 -14.52
N ASP A 41 9.14 -7.83 -15.71
CA ASP A 41 8.00 -8.42 -16.46
C ASP A 41 7.18 -9.41 -15.62
N VAL A 42 7.82 -10.06 -14.64
CA VAL A 42 7.19 -10.98 -13.70
C VAL A 42 6.17 -10.29 -12.82
N LEU A 43 6.49 -9.05 -12.42
CA LEU A 43 5.63 -8.22 -11.60
C LEU A 43 4.48 -7.64 -12.45
N TYR A 44 4.64 -7.66 -13.79
CA TYR A 44 3.66 -7.13 -14.75
C TYR A 44 2.37 -7.94 -14.85
N ASN A 45 2.33 -9.20 -14.38
CA ASN A 45 1.16 -10.10 -14.22
C ASN A 45 -0.02 -9.82 -15.19
N GLU A 46 0.25 -9.60 -16.47
CA GLU A 46 -0.74 -9.24 -17.51
C GLU A 46 -1.74 -8.12 -17.12
N GLY A 47 -1.31 -7.11 -16.35
CA GLY A 47 -2.18 -6.02 -15.91
C GLY A 47 -3.08 -6.34 -14.70
N LYS A 48 -2.83 -7.46 -14.01
CA LYS A 48 -3.46 -7.85 -12.75
C LYS A 48 -2.74 -7.33 -11.51
N THR A 49 -1.84 -6.36 -11.68
CA THR A 49 -1.16 -5.71 -10.57
C THR A 49 -1.66 -4.28 -10.38
N PHE A 50 -2.02 -3.96 -9.15
CA PHE A 50 -2.43 -2.63 -8.72
C PHE A 50 -1.38 -2.02 -7.80
N GLU A 51 -0.94 -0.80 -8.12
CA GLU A 51 -0.24 0.04 -7.18
C GLU A 51 -1.27 0.82 -6.36
N VAL A 52 -1.22 0.67 -5.04
CA VAL A 52 -2.14 1.30 -4.10
C VAL A 52 -1.47 2.53 -3.51
N ASN A 53 -2.00 3.70 -3.84
CA ASN A 53 -1.58 4.97 -3.28
C ASN A 53 -2.59 5.45 -2.23
N PHE A 54 -2.09 6.08 -1.17
CA PHE A 54 -2.91 6.69 -0.15
C PHE A 54 -2.44 8.11 0.12
N ARG A 55 -3.34 9.07 -0.08
CA ARG A 55 -3.03 10.50 0.10
C ARG A 55 -4.01 11.15 1.05
N ARG A 56 -3.50 12.07 1.87
CA ARG A 56 -4.32 13.05 2.58
C ARG A 56 -4.53 14.25 1.66
N LEU A 57 -5.76 14.74 1.56
CA LEU A 57 -6.09 15.86 0.65
C LEU A 57 -5.89 17.23 1.31
N ASP A 58 -5.93 17.30 2.64
CA ASP A 58 -5.72 18.55 3.36
C ASP A 58 -4.21 18.85 3.51
N SER A 59 -3.74 19.84 2.76
CA SER A 59 -2.34 20.29 2.71
C SER A 59 -1.90 21.09 3.94
N GLU A 60 -2.84 21.71 4.66
CA GLU A 60 -2.54 22.72 5.70
C GLU A 60 -2.51 22.16 7.13
N TYR A 61 -2.84 20.88 7.35
CA TYR A 61 -2.87 20.33 8.70
C TYR A 61 -1.45 20.03 9.21
N ASN A 62 -0.97 20.90 10.11
CA ASN A 62 0.32 20.80 10.79
C ASN A 62 0.65 19.35 11.21
N SER A 63 1.89 18.96 10.90
CA SER A 63 2.53 17.63 10.99
C SER A 63 2.55 16.93 12.36
N LYS A 64 1.74 17.37 13.32
CA LYS A 64 1.52 16.70 14.61
C LYS A 64 0.27 15.83 14.63
N SER A 65 -0.09 15.27 13.47
CA SER A 65 -1.22 14.33 13.36
C SER A 65 -0.93 13.10 14.21
N HIS A 66 -1.60 12.96 15.35
CA HIS A 66 -1.55 11.76 16.17
C HIS A 66 -2.02 10.52 15.38
N TYR A 67 -1.42 9.36 15.68
CA TYR A 67 -1.86 8.07 15.15
C TYR A 67 -3.36 7.89 15.37
N ASP A 68 -4.08 7.67 14.29
CA ASP A 68 -5.50 7.35 14.32
C ASP A 68 -5.71 5.86 13.99
N PRO A 69 -6.13 5.03 14.98
CA PRO A 69 -6.37 3.62 14.75
C PRO A 69 -7.51 3.35 13.76
N PHE A 70 -8.47 4.25 13.64
CA PHE A 70 -9.63 4.07 12.77
C PHE A 70 -9.28 4.26 11.31
N ILE A 71 -8.30 5.11 10.98
CA ILE A 71 -7.73 5.21 9.63
C ILE A 71 -7.19 3.85 9.18
N ALA A 72 -6.41 3.18 10.02
CA ALA A 72 -5.87 1.86 9.73
C ALA A 72 -6.98 0.83 9.46
N ILE A 73 -8.04 0.81 10.27
CA ILE A 73 -9.17 -0.11 10.03
C ILE A 73 -9.87 0.22 8.72
N THR A 74 -10.00 1.51 8.39
CA THR A 74 -10.65 2.00 7.16
C THR A 74 -9.89 1.56 5.92
N LEU A 75 -8.56 1.71 5.91
CA LEU A 75 -7.70 1.24 4.81
C LEU A 75 -7.87 -0.25 4.55
N ARG A 76 -7.99 -1.07 5.60
CA ARG A 76 -8.21 -2.53 5.42
C ARG A 76 -9.54 -2.81 4.81
N ASN A 77 -10.57 -2.13 5.28
CA ASN A 77 -11.90 -2.31 4.75
C ASN A 77 -11.96 -1.88 3.27
N ILE A 78 -11.25 -0.81 2.89
CA ILE A 78 -11.14 -0.38 1.49
C ILE A 78 -10.44 -1.44 0.64
N ILE A 79 -9.27 -1.93 1.06
CA ILE A 79 -8.53 -2.95 0.29
C ILE A 79 -9.35 -4.24 0.15
N LEU A 80 -9.94 -4.72 1.24
CA LEU A 80 -10.78 -5.93 1.19
C LEU A 80 -12.04 -5.73 0.35
N PHE A 81 -12.68 -4.56 0.45
CA PHE A 81 -13.82 -4.22 -0.39
C PHE A 81 -13.41 -4.20 -1.86
N HIS A 82 -12.28 -3.57 -2.20
CA HIS A 82 -11.76 -3.52 -3.55
C HIS A 82 -11.48 -4.94 -4.09
N ILE A 83 -10.78 -5.78 -3.31
CA ILE A 83 -10.55 -7.19 -3.65
C ILE A 83 -11.87 -7.91 -3.96
N GLN A 84 -12.91 -7.70 -3.14
CA GLN A 84 -14.22 -8.34 -3.35
C GLN A 84 -14.96 -7.84 -4.61
N GLN A 85 -14.66 -6.64 -5.10
CA GLN A 85 -15.26 -6.09 -6.32
C GLN A 85 -14.49 -6.50 -7.60
N HIS A 86 -13.31 -7.12 -7.46
CA HIS A 86 -12.42 -7.45 -8.56
C HIS A 86 -11.96 -8.93 -8.50
N ASP A 87 -11.14 -9.36 -9.46
CA ASP A 87 -10.57 -10.72 -9.50
C ASP A 87 -9.75 -10.99 -8.23
N GLU A 88 -10.02 -12.13 -7.57
CA GLU A 88 -9.39 -12.58 -6.33
C GLU A 88 -7.89 -12.90 -6.51
N LEU A 89 -7.40 -12.93 -7.75
CA LEU A 89 -5.99 -13.19 -8.06
C LEU A 89 -5.20 -11.92 -8.45
N ASN A 90 -5.75 -10.73 -8.22
CA ASN A 90 -4.96 -9.51 -8.40
C ASN A 90 -3.86 -9.39 -7.33
N ILE A 91 -2.77 -8.71 -7.71
CA ILE A 91 -1.65 -8.42 -6.82
C ILE A 91 -1.67 -6.94 -6.49
N TYR A 92 -1.46 -6.59 -5.22
CA TYR A 92 -1.48 -5.19 -4.78
C TYR A 92 -0.14 -4.81 -4.20
N THR A 93 0.53 -3.83 -4.79
CA THR A 93 1.77 -3.25 -4.27
C THR A 93 1.48 -1.90 -3.64
N PHE A 94 2.32 -1.50 -2.69
CA PHE A 94 2.26 -0.15 -2.14
C PHE A 94 3.67 0.31 -1.78
N LEU A 95 3.94 1.59 -2.05
CA LEU A 95 5.14 2.30 -1.65
C LEU A 95 4.72 3.46 -0.73
N CYS A 96 5.39 3.60 0.40
CA CYS A 96 5.17 4.73 1.32
C CYS A 96 6.52 5.37 1.63
N ASP A 97 6.79 6.53 1.04
CA ASP A 97 7.98 7.32 1.32
C ASP A 97 7.77 8.14 2.59
N SER A 98 8.48 7.83 3.68
CA SER A 98 8.10 8.29 5.03
C SER A 98 8.42 9.75 5.37
N VAL A 99 8.28 10.67 4.43
CA VAL A 99 8.45 12.09 4.71
C VAL A 99 7.37 12.56 5.70
N ASP A 100 6.25 11.84 5.82
CA ASP A 100 5.18 12.15 6.75
C ASP A 100 5.10 11.13 7.92
N LEU A 101 4.90 11.59 9.16
CA LEU A 101 4.71 10.73 10.35
C LEU A 101 3.49 9.80 10.20
N LEU A 102 2.58 10.15 9.28
CA LEU A 102 1.46 9.33 8.85
C LEU A 102 1.90 8.04 8.12
N ASP A 103 3.10 7.95 7.54
CA ASP A 103 3.59 6.76 6.84
C ASP A 103 4.04 5.63 7.77
N LYS A 104 4.57 5.98 8.94
CA LYS A 104 4.89 5.00 9.99
C LYS A 104 3.64 4.28 10.52
N VAL A 105 2.50 4.96 10.48
CA VAL A 105 1.18 4.42 10.85
C VAL A 105 0.70 3.41 9.81
N ARG A 106 0.94 3.69 8.53
CA ARG A 106 0.56 2.87 7.36
C ARG A 106 1.40 1.59 7.28
N SER A 107 2.71 1.64 7.53
CA SER A 107 3.56 0.44 7.54
C SER A 107 3.26 -0.51 8.72
N LYS A 108 2.93 0.06 9.89
CA LYS A 108 2.46 -0.71 11.05
C LYS A 108 1.10 -1.38 10.78
N TYR A 109 0.28 -0.75 9.93
CA TYR A 109 -1.02 -1.26 9.49
C TYR A 109 -0.88 -2.51 8.61
N PHE A 110 -0.04 -2.48 7.57
CA PHE A 110 0.19 -3.65 6.72
C PHE A 110 0.85 -4.81 7.47
N ARG A 111 1.82 -4.51 8.36
CA ARG A 111 2.42 -5.53 9.25
C ARG A 111 1.40 -6.17 10.20
N ARG A 112 0.35 -5.45 10.62
CA ARG A 112 -0.73 -6.00 11.46
C ARG A 112 -1.72 -6.82 10.64
N MET A 113 -2.03 -6.38 9.42
CA MET A 113 -2.88 -7.14 8.48
C MET A 113 -2.22 -8.46 8.05
N ALA A 114 -0.89 -8.49 7.85
CA ALA A 114 -0.11 -9.71 7.64
C ALA A 114 -0.23 -10.75 8.75
N LYS A 115 -0.55 -10.31 9.96
CA LYS A 115 -0.68 -11.16 11.14
C LYS A 115 -2.11 -11.63 11.41
N SER A 116 -3.12 -11.11 10.70
CA SER A 116 -4.49 -11.58 10.88
C SER A 116 -4.65 -12.96 10.28
N LYS A 117 -4.87 -13.96 11.14
CA LYS A 117 -5.17 -15.34 10.74
C LYS A 117 -6.51 -15.40 10.00
N GLY A 118 -6.61 -16.26 8.98
CA GLY A 118 -7.87 -16.57 8.29
C GLY A 118 -8.16 -15.77 7.03
N LEU A 119 -7.17 -15.06 6.46
CA LEU A 119 -7.25 -14.56 5.09
C LEU A 119 -6.37 -15.44 4.21
N ASP A 120 -6.91 -15.88 3.07
CA ASP A 120 -6.16 -16.56 2.01
C ASP A 120 -5.15 -15.62 1.31
N TRP A 121 -5.07 -14.38 1.78
CA TRP A 121 -4.15 -13.34 1.33
C TRP A 121 -2.91 -13.25 2.21
N LYS A 122 -1.75 -13.20 1.58
CA LYS A 122 -0.46 -12.94 2.23
C LYS A 122 -0.08 -11.49 2.04
N PHE A 123 0.34 -10.89 3.14
CA PHE A 123 0.85 -9.53 3.17
C PHE A 123 2.32 -9.58 3.56
N ILE A 124 3.17 -9.00 2.72
CA ILE A 124 4.61 -8.91 2.95
C ILE A 124 5.00 -7.44 2.85
N SER A 125 5.87 -6.99 3.76
CA SER A 125 6.31 -5.60 3.81
C SER A 125 7.78 -5.52 4.20
N PHE A 126 8.53 -4.69 3.50
CA PHE A 126 9.91 -4.32 3.78
C PHE A 126 9.97 -2.88 4.31
N GLU A 127 10.90 -2.66 5.22
CA GLU A 127 11.29 -1.34 5.71
C GLU A 127 12.64 -1.01 5.09
N ILE A 128 12.66 -0.01 4.22
CA ILE A 128 13.81 0.48 3.49
C ILE A 128 14.37 1.64 4.30
N LEU A 129 15.55 1.46 4.87
CA LEU A 129 16.21 2.50 5.64
C LEU A 129 17.05 3.37 4.70
N PRO A 130 16.98 4.69 4.85
CA PRO A 130 17.70 5.61 3.99
C PRO A 130 19.21 5.53 4.27
N PRO A 131 20.06 5.88 3.29
CA PRO A 131 21.51 5.92 3.47
C PRO A 131 21.93 6.97 4.50
N ASN A 132 21.23 8.10 4.51
CA ASN A 132 21.49 9.21 5.42
C ASN A 132 20.74 8.98 6.74
N PRO A 133 21.39 9.11 7.91
CA PRO A 133 20.73 8.98 9.22
C PRO A 133 19.60 9.99 9.46
N ASN A 134 19.53 11.06 8.67
CA ASN A 134 18.44 12.05 8.71
C ASN A 134 17.35 11.81 7.66
N GLY A 135 17.50 10.78 6.83
CA GLY A 135 16.49 10.40 5.86
C GLY A 135 15.27 9.77 6.52
N SER A 136 14.18 9.74 5.76
CA SER A 136 12.95 9.04 6.10
C SER A 136 12.99 7.61 5.55
N ALA A 137 12.54 6.62 6.32
CA ALA A 137 12.50 5.22 5.90
C ALA A 137 11.31 4.92 4.98
N SER A 138 11.56 4.50 3.76
CA SER A 138 10.47 4.07 2.86
C SER A 138 9.96 2.68 3.24
N TYR A 139 8.68 2.43 2.97
CA TYR A 139 8.07 1.12 3.19
C TYR A 139 7.50 0.60 1.89
N LEU A 140 7.90 -0.61 1.53
CA LEU A 140 7.41 -1.29 0.36
C LEU A 140 6.64 -2.53 0.79
N GLY A 141 5.46 -2.78 0.25
CA GLY A 141 4.77 -4.03 0.52
C GLY A 141 3.91 -4.54 -0.62
N VAL A 142 3.50 -5.80 -0.46
CA VAL A 142 2.72 -6.58 -1.41
C VAL A 142 1.61 -7.31 -0.68
N VAL A 143 0.46 -7.42 -1.33
CA VAL A 143 -0.68 -8.26 -1.01
C VAL A 143 -0.93 -9.20 -2.17
N ILE A 144 -0.93 -10.51 -1.91
CA ILE A 144 -1.13 -11.53 -2.95
C ILE A 144 -1.87 -12.74 -2.36
N HIS A 145 -2.80 -13.31 -3.14
CA HIS A 145 -3.54 -14.51 -2.76
C HIS A 145 -2.62 -15.74 -2.72
N GLN A 146 -2.79 -16.61 -1.72
CA GLN A 146 -1.94 -17.81 -1.54
C GLN A 146 -2.06 -18.81 -2.69
N GLU A 147 -3.22 -18.84 -3.34
CA GLU A 147 -3.48 -19.71 -4.51
C GLU A 147 -3.09 -19.05 -5.83
N HIS A 148 -2.48 -17.86 -5.81
CA HIS A 148 -2.00 -17.23 -7.03
C HIS A 148 -1.00 -18.16 -7.74
N PRO A 149 -1.16 -18.46 -9.03
CA PRO A 149 -0.32 -19.45 -9.73
C PRO A 149 1.17 -19.07 -9.69
N ASN A 150 1.45 -17.77 -9.70
CA ASN A 150 2.81 -17.22 -9.62
C ASN A 150 3.21 -16.78 -8.19
N PHE A 151 2.51 -17.24 -7.15
CA PHE A 151 2.70 -16.76 -5.76
C PHE A 151 4.18 -16.74 -5.35
N PHE A 152 4.86 -17.89 -5.39
CA PHE A 152 6.26 -17.98 -4.97
C PHE A 152 7.21 -17.14 -5.83
N TYR A 153 6.96 -17.12 -7.14
CA TYR A 153 7.79 -16.40 -8.08
C TYR A 153 7.68 -14.88 -7.90
N PHE A 154 6.46 -14.36 -7.74
CA PHE A 154 6.22 -12.95 -7.43
C PHE A 154 6.89 -12.57 -6.11
N LEU A 155 6.76 -13.39 -5.06
CA LEU A 155 7.40 -13.10 -3.78
C LEU A 155 8.91 -13.04 -3.87
N MET A 156 9.53 -13.93 -4.67
CA MET A 156 10.97 -13.88 -4.92
C MET A 156 11.38 -12.62 -5.67
N ALA A 157 10.68 -12.29 -6.78
CA ALA A 157 10.96 -11.09 -7.57
C ALA A 157 10.80 -9.81 -6.72
N PHE A 158 9.71 -9.73 -5.95
CA PHE A 158 9.46 -8.63 -5.02
C PHE A 158 10.55 -8.51 -3.94
N HIS A 159 11.00 -9.64 -3.37
CA HIS A 159 12.08 -9.62 -2.38
C HIS A 159 13.42 -9.20 -2.98
N TYR A 160 13.74 -9.68 -4.19
CA TYR A 160 14.93 -9.28 -4.93
C TYR A 160 14.90 -7.77 -5.22
N HIS A 161 13.79 -7.26 -5.73
CA HIS A 161 13.62 -5.83 -6.02
C HIS A 161 13.73 -4.97 -4.75
N ALA A 162 13.04 -5.35 -3.67
CA ALA A 162 13.16 -4.66 -2.38
C ALA A 162 14.61 -4.61 -1.89
N THR A 163 15.38 -5.69 -2.11
CA THR A 163 16.79 -5.77 -1.74
C THR A 163 17.66 -4.86 -2.62
N LEU A 164 17.39 -4.79 -3.92
CA LEU A 164 18.07 -3.87 -4.83
C LEU A 164 17.79 -2.41 -4.49
N MET A 165 16.54 -2.05 -4.19
CA MET A 165 16.20 -0.69 -3.75
C MET A 165 16.99 -0.29 -2.50
N VAL A 166 17.05 -1.18 -1.50
CA VAL A 166 17.88 -0.97 -0.30
C VAL A 166 19.38 -0.83 -0.63
N ALA A 167 19.88 -1.59 -1.60
CA ALA A 167 21.29 -1.54 -2.00
C ALA A 167 21.64 -0.26 -2.76
N HIS A 168 20.78 0.16 -3.70
CA HIS A 168 20.95 1.39 -4.47
C HIS A 168 20.87 2.63 -3.59
N GLU A 169 19.90 2.67 -2.67
CA GLU A 169 19.80 3.74 -1.69
C GLU A 169 21.06 3.84 -0.83
N LYS A 170 21.69 2.73 -0.41
CA LYS A 170 22.95 2.75 0.34
C LYS A 170 24.17 3.27 -0.44
N THR A 171 24.10 3.32 -1.77
CA THR A 171 25.21 3.75 -2.65
C THR A 171 25.09 5.19 -3.17
N ALA A 172 23.95 5.86 -2.91
CA ALA A 172 23.67 7.24 -3.28
C ALA A 172 23.97 8.20 -2.12
#